data_AF-A0A6H1KW76-F1
#
_entry.id   AF-A0A6H1KW76-F1
#
_cell.length_a   1.000
_cell.length_b   1.000
_cell.length_c   1.000
_cell.angle_alpha   90.00
_cell.angle_beta   90.00
_cell.angle_gamma   90.00
#
_symmetry.space_group_name_H-M   'P 1'
#
loop_
_entity.id
_entity.type
_entity.pdbx_description
1 polymer ?
#
loop_
_entity_poly.entity_id
_entity_poly.type
_entity_poly.pdbx_seq_one_letter_code
_entity_poly.pdbx_strand_id
1 'polypeptide(L)'
;MEQPEFSVVLTGTGGRRMDVVQAVRSITALSAWRSARLLESIPVVVVEDTCFEAAVDAVGRLKAVGADASLLCGWCERAMVPGTGPVDPGPCASPYWPSAECPAGRPRR
;
A
#
# COMPACT_ATOMS: atom_id res chain seq x y z
N MET A 1 -12.03 -15.44 -12.43
CA MET A 1 -10.72 -15.28 -11.78
C MET A 1 -10.91 -14.17 -10.76
N GLU A 2 -11.02 -14.52 -9.48
CA GLU A 2 -11.00 -13.52 -8.40
C GLU A 2 -9.64 -12.83 -8.40
N GLN A 3 -9.65 -11.50 -8.46
CA GLN A 3 -8.43 -10.71 -8.37
C GLN A 3 -8.05 -10.61 -6.90
N PRO A 4 -6.76 -10.80 -6.54
CA PRO A 4 -6.34 -10.64 -5.16
C PRO A 4 -6.59 -9.21 -4.70
N GLU A 5 -7.16 -9.08 -3.52
CA GLU A 5 -7.41 -7.82 -2.84
C GLU A 5 -6.08 -7.27 -2.29
N PHE A 6 -5.85 -5.98 -2.50
CA PHE A 6 -4.67 -5.27 -1.99
C PHE A 6 -5.11 -4.09 -1.13
N SER A 7 -4.41 -3.87 -0.04
CA SER A 7 -4.63 -2.73 0.85
C SER A 7 -3.42 -1.81 0.80
N VAL A 8 -3.63 -0.51 0.77
CA VAL A 8 -2.57 0.50 0.77
C VAL A 8 -2.29 0.92 2.20
N VAL A 9 -1.06 0.71 2.67
CA VAL A 9 -0.58 1.11 3.99
C VAL A 9 0.35 2.30 3.87
N LEU A 10 0.09 3.33 4.67
CA LEU A 10 1.00 4.44 4.84
C LEU A 10 1.94 4.16 6.01
N THR A 11 3.25 4.14 5.74
CA THR A 11 4.31 3.87 6.71
C THR A 11 5.07 5.13 7.12
N GLY A 12 4.89 6.24 6.40
CA GLY A 12 5.57 7.50 6.71
C GLY A 12 5.05 8.66 5.87
N THR A 13 5.21 9.88 6.37
CA THR A 13 4.79 11.11 5.68
C THR A 13 5.95 11.89 5.06
N GLY A 14 7.19 11.41 5.21
CA GLY A 14 8.41 12.03 4.70
C GLY A 14 8.59 13.53 4.99
N GLY A 15 7.95 14.04 6.05
CA GLY A 15 8.00 15.45 6.43
C GLY A 15 6.99 16.37 5.73
N ARG A 16 6.23 15.90 4.74
CA ARG A 16 5.23 16.70 4.00
C ARG A 16 3.79 16.37 4.40
N ARG A 17 3.50 16.42 5.70
CA ARG A 17 2.18 16.02 6.26
C ARG A 17 0.98 16.61 5.53
N MET A 18 1.00 17.90 5.17
CA MET A 18 -0.14 18.54 4.49
C MET A 18 -0.39 17.97 3.09
N ASP A 19 0.66 17.73 2.31
CA ASP A 19 0.55 17.14 0.97
C ASP A 19 0.03 15.69 1.06
N VAL A 20 0.50 14.93 2.05
CA VAL A 20 0.02 13.57 2.31
C VAL A 20 -1.44 13.57 2.76
N VAL A 21 -1.85 14.49 3.63
CA VAL A 21 -3.27 14.67 3.99
C VAL A 21 -4.10 14.93 2.73
N GLN A 22 -3.66 15.84 1.86
CA GLN A 22 -4.39 16.17 0.63
C GLN A 22 -4.53 14.94 -0.28
N ALA A 23 -3.45 14.16 -0.45
CA ALA A 23 -3.47 12.94 -1.24
C ALA A 23 -4.39 11.87 -0.64
N VAL A 24 -4.32 11.63 0.68
CA VAL A 24 -5.19 10.70 1.40
C VAL A 24 -6.65 11.10 1.24
N ARG A 25 -6.98 12.40 1.34
CA ARG A 25 -8.34 12.90 1.10
C ARG A 25 -8.80 12.65 -0.34
N SER A 26 -7.95 12.86 -1.32
CA SER A 26 -8.29 12.60 -2.73
C SER A 26 -8.53 11.12 -3.01
N ILE A 27 -7.84 10.23 -2.30
CA ILE A 27 -7.97 8.77 -2.46
C ILE A 27 -9.17 8.22 -1.68
N THR A 28 -9.33 8.63 -0.42
CA THR A 28 -10.32 8.06 0.52
C THR A 28 -11.59 8.87 0.67
N ALA A 29 -11.64 10.08 0.08
CA ALA A 29 -12.70 11.07 0.28
C ALA A 29 -12.96 11.46 1.75
N LEU A 30 -12.02 11.19 2.66
CA LEU A 30 -12.14 11.57 4.07
C LEU A 30 -11.99 13.08 4.28
N SER A 31 -12.47 13.56 5.42
CA SER A 31 -12.25 14.95 5.84
C SER A 31 -10.77 15.20 6.17
N ALA A 32 -10.34 16.47 6.13
CA ALA A 32 -8.96 16.85 6.46
C ALA A 32 -8.57 16.41 7.87
N TRP A 33 -9.49 16.52 8.83
CA TRP A 33 -9.27 16.08 10.21
C TRP A 33 -9.11 14.56 10.33
N ARG A 34 -9.99 13.77 9.69
CA ARG A 34 -9.86 12.29 9.71
C ARG A 34 -8.57 11.85 9.04
N SER A 35 -8.21 12.48 7.93
CA SER A 35 -6.98 12.19 7.20
C SER A 35 -5.74 12.51 8.03
N ALA A 36 -5.70 13.67 8.69
CA ALA A 36 -4.60 14.01 9.60
C ALA A 36 -4.48 13.03 10.77
N ARG A 37 -5.63 12.62 11.35
CA ARG A 37 -5.67 11.64 12.44
C ARG A 37 -5.22 10.24 12.01
N LEU A 38 -5.49 9.83 10.76
CA LEU A 38 -4.93 8.59 10.21
C LEU A 38 -3.40 8.64 10.19
N LEU A 39 -2.80 9.78 9.83
CA LEU A 39 -1.34 9.95 9.82
C LEU A 39 -0.70 9.85 11.21
N GLU A 40 -1.46 10.01 12.28
CA GLU A 40 -0.96 9.84 13.66
C GLU A 40 -0.86 8.36 14.05
N SER A 41 -1.62 7.50 13.39
CA SER A 41 -1.65 6.05 13.63
C SER A 41 -0.73 5.26 12.70
N ILE A 42 0.29 5.90 12.12
CA ILE A 42 1.26 5.23 11.24
C ILE A 42 1.99 4.12 12.03
N PRO A 43 2.07 2.88 11.51
CA PRO A 43 1.59 2.41 10.21
C PRO A 43 0.07 2.20 10.13
N VAL A 44 -0.60 2.78 9.12
CA VAL A 44 -2.06 2.75 8.98
C VAL A 44 -2.49 2.33 7.57
N VAL A 45 -3.60 1.60 7.47
CA VAL A 45 -4.23 1.28 6.19
C VAL A 45 -5.07 2.47 5.71
N VAL A 46 -4.83 2.94 4.50
CA VAL A 46 -5.52 4.07 3.85
C VAL A 46 -6.61 3.59 2.91
N VAL A 47 -6.35 2.51 2.18
CA VAL A 47 -7.31 1.87 1.26
C VAL A 47 -7.30 0.38 1.54
N GLU A 48 -8.48 -0.22 1.65
CA GLU A 48 -8.67 -1.66 1.84
C GLU A 48 -9.33 -2.26 0.59
N ASP A 49 -9.09 -3.55 0.34
CA ASP A 49 -9.79 -4.36 -0.66
C ASP A 49 -9.85 -3.75 -2.08
N THR A 50 -8.73 -3.19 -2.54
CA THR A 50 -8.63 -2.61 -3.88
C THR A 50 -7.88 -3.52 -4.85
N CYS A 51 -8.04 -3.28 -6.15
CA CYS A 51 -7.30 -4.01 -7.17
C CYS A 51 -5.84 -3.55 -7.20
N PHE A 52 -4.93 -4.44 -7.65
CA PHE A 52 -3.49 -4.15 -7.70
C PHE A 52 -3.15 -2.84 -8.44
N GLU A 53 -3.77 -2.58 -9.59
CA GLU A 53 -3.53 -1.37 -10.37
C GLU A 53 -3.91 -0.10 -9.61
N ALA A 54 -5.09 -0.08 -8.98
CA ALA A 54 -5.53 1.05 -8.16
C ALA A 54 -4.65 1.22 -6.93
N ALA A 55 -4.22 0.12 -6.30
CA ALA A 55 -3.32 0.16 -5.16
C ALA A 55 -1.95 0.75 -5.54
N VAL A 56 -1.38 0.32 -6.67
CA VAL A 56 -0.11 0.84 -7.18
C VAL A 56 -0.23 2.31 -7.56
N ASP A 57 -1.33 2.73 -8.20
CA ASP A 57 -1.57 4.14 -8.52
C ASP A 57 -1.66 5.00 -7.24
N ALA A 58 -2.39 4.52 -6.23
CA ALA A 58 -2.51 5.20 -4.93
C ALA A 58 -1.14 5.34 -4.22
N VAL A 59 -0.35 4.26 -4.16
CA VAL A 59 1.01 4.30 -3.59
C VAL A 59 1.92 5.22 -4.41
N GLY A 60 1.81 5.20 -5.74
CA GLY A 60 2.55 6.10 -6.61
C GLY A 60 2.26 7.58 -6.32
N ARG A 61 0.99 7.94 -6.15
CA ARG A 61 0.57 9.30 -5.77
C ARG A 61 1.09 9.71 -4.39
N LEU A 62 1.05 8.81 -3.41
CA LEU A 62 1.57 9.05 -2.06
C LEU A 62 3.09 9.23 -2.07
N LYS A 63 3.82 8.41 -2.82
CA LYS A 63 5.27 8.55 -3.00
C LYS A 63 5.67 9.81 -3.76
N ALA A 64 4.88 10.23 -4.75
CA ALA A 64 5.14 11.44 -5.51
C ALA A 64 5.12 12.71 -4.63
N VAL A 65 4.30 12.72 -3.58
CA VAL A 65 4.29 13.80 -2.57
C VAL A 65 5.34 13.59 -1.47
N GLY A 66 6.18 12.55 -1.56
CA GLY A 66 7.23 12.24 -0.59
C GLY A 66 6.75 11.42 0.61
N ALA A 67 5.58 10.77 0.54
CA ALA A 67 5.14 9.84 1.58
C ALA A 67 5.71 8.43 1.37
N ASP A 68 5.93 7.71 2.46
CA ASP A 68 6.24 6.29 2.44
C ASP A 68 4.94 5.49 2.48
N ALA A 69 4.66 4.77 1.40
CA ALA A 69 3.50 3.91 1.27
C ALA A 69 3.90 2.52 0.74
N SER A 70 3.23 1.51 1.28
CA SER A 70 3.38 0.09 0.99
C SER A 70 2.02 -0.51 0.64
N LEU A 71 2.02 -1.66 -0.03
CA LEU A 71 0.86 -2.46 -0.39
C LEU A 71 0.86 -3.72 0.46
N LEU A 72 -0.23 -4.00 1.16
CA LEU A 72 -0.52 -5.29 1.76
C LEU A 72 -1.27 -6.15 0.74
N CYS A 73 -0.85 -7.38 0.57
CA CYS A 73 -1.65 -8.37 -0.14
C CYS A 73 -2.64 -9.02 0.83
N GLY A 74 -3.94 -8.98 0.54
CA GLY A 74 -5.00 -9.56 1.37
C GLY A 74 -4.90 -11.07 1.59
N TRP A 75 -4.10 -11.79 0.80
CA TRP A 75 -3.91 -13.23 0.94
C TRP A 75 -2.66 -13.67 1.71
N CYS A 76 -1.70 -12.76 1.95
CA CYS A 76 -0.48 -13.06 2.70
C CYS A 76 -0.08 -11.99 3.71
N GLU A 77 -0.92 -10.97 3.89
CA GLU A 77 -0.76 -9.84 4.82
C GLU A 77 0.59 -9.14 4.70
N ARG A 78 1.28 -9.30 3.57
CA ARG A 78 2.67 -8.86 3.42
C ARG A 78 2.77 -7.48 2.80
N ALA A 79 3.55 -6.61 3.43
CA ALA A 79 3.83 -5.27 2.94
C ALA A 79 4.86 -5.31 1.80
N MET A 80 4.53 -4.61 0.73
CA MET A 80 5.33 -4.51 -0.47
C MET A 80 5.42 -3.09 -0.94
N VAL A 81 6.58 -2.68 -1.40
CA VAL A 81 6.75 -1.36 -1.96
C VAL A 81 6.91 -1.50 -3.47
N PRO A 82 5.91 -1.09 -4.28
CA PRO A 82 6.03 -1.15 -5.74
C PRO A 82 7.26 -0.35 -6.19
N GLY A 83 8.10 -1.00 -7.00
CA GLY A 83 9.33 -0.44 -7.58
C GLY A 83 10.62 -0.66 -6.78
N THR A 84 10.56 -1.09 -5.51
CA THR A 84 11.77 -1.31 -4.68
C THR A 84 11.94 -2.74 -4.18
N GLY A 85 11.20 -3.68 -4.78
CA GLY A 85 11.19 -5.09 -4.37
C GLY A 85 10.43 -5.33 -3.07
N PRO A 86 10.15 -6.60 -2.73
CA PRO A 86 9.50 -6.94 -1.47
C PRO A 86 10.39 -6.55 -0.28
N VAL A 87 9.80 -5.87 0.70
CA VAL A 87 10.49 -5.42 1.93
C VAL A 87 10.84 -6.61 2.84
N ASP A 88 10.18 -7.75 2.62
CA ASP A 88 10.43 -9.00 3.36
C ASP A 88 11.07 -10.07 2.44
N PRO A 89 12.20 -10.68 2.83
CA PRO A 89 12.88 -11.72 2.05
C PRO A 89 12.26 -13.12 2.23
N GLY A 90 11.24 -13.30 3.06
CA GLY A 90 10.62 -14.59 3.33
C GLY A 90 9.79 -15.14 2.15
N PRO A 91 9.60 -16.47 2.05
CA PRO A 91 8.67 -17.05 1.10
C PRO A 91 7.23 -16.66 1.47
N CYS A 92 6.41 -16.32 0.47
CA CYS A 92 4.98 -16.10 0.68
C CYS A 92 4.35 -17.36 1.29
N ALA A 93 3.73 -17.20 2.46
CA ALA A 93 3.17 -18.28 3.28
C ALA A 93 1.68 -18.59 3.00
N SER A 94 1.17 -18.16 1.83
CA SER A 94 -0.24 -18.37 1.54
C SER A 94 -0.54 -19.85 1.28
N PRO A 95 -1.63 -20.39 1.85
CA PRO A 95 -2.01 -21.78 1.66
C PRO A 95 -2.58 -22.09 0.27
N TYR A 96 -2.95 -21.05 -0.50
CA TYR A 96 -3.67 -21.22 -1.77
C TYR A 96 -2.77 -21.28 -3.01
N TRP A 97 -1.48 -20.98 -2.89
CA TRP A 97 -0.60 -20.89 -4.07
C TRP A 97 0.91 -20.93 -3.73
N PRO A 98 1.76 -21.39 -4.66
CA PRO A 98 3.21 -21.43 -4.47
C PRO A 98 3.81 -20.03 -4.38
N SER A 99 4.81 -19.83 -3.51
CA SER A 99 5.48 -18.54 -3.30
C SER A 99 6.06 -17.91 -4.60
N ALA A 100 6.30 -18.73 -5.62
CA ALA A 100 6.81 -18.34 -6.94
C ALA A 100 5.76 -17.72 -7.88
N GLU A 101 4.47 -17.99 -7.67
CA GLU A 101 3.39 -17.39 -8.48
C GLU A 101 3.07 -15.95 -8.04
N CYS A 102 3.76 -15.47 -7.00
CA CYS A 102 3.49 -14.22 -6.33
C CYS A 102 3.52 -12.98 -7.20
N PRO A 103 2.37 -12.29 -7.49
CA PRO A 103 2.44 -10.94 -8.03
C PRO A 103 3.28 -10.04 -7.14
N ALA A 104 3.36 -10.39 -5.85
CA ALA A 104 4.18 -9.77 -4.84
C ALA A 104 5.67 -10.23 -4.83
N GLY A 105 5.94 -11.49 -5.15
CA GLY A 105 7.28 -12.07 -5.16
C GLY A 105 7.97 -12.06 -6.52
N ARG A 106 7.24 -11.83 -7.62
CA ARG A 106 7.79 -11.82 -8.97
C ARG A 106 8.44 -10.47 -9.26
N PRO A 107 9.76 -10.41 -9.51
CA PRO A 107 10.37 -9.23 -10.09
C PRO A 107 9.76 -9.03 -11.48
N ARG A 108 8.96 -7.97 -11.65
CA ARG A 108 8.44 -7.60 -12.97
C ARG A 108 9.57 -6.87 -13.72
N ARG A 109 10.14 -7.57 -14.70
CA ARG A 109 11.22 -7.11 -15.59
C ARG A 109 10.68 -6.14 -16.64
#